data_AF-A0A921H8D8-F1
#
_entry.id   AF-A0A921H8D8-F1
#
_cell.length_a   1.000
_cell.length_b   1.000
_cell.length_c   1.000
_cell.angle_alpha   90.00
_cell.angle_beta   90.00
_cell.angle_gamma   90.00
#
_symmetry.space_group_name_H-M   'P 1'
#
loop_
_entity.id
_entity.type
_entity.pdbx_description
1 polymer ?
#
loop_
_entity_poly.entity_id
_entity_poly.type
_entity_poly.pdbx_seq_one_letter_code
_entity_poly.pdbx_strand_id
1 'polypeptide(L)'
;MNKRIYKLTGLLFLFVLTLMGCNSWLDAKPEDRVTDKQLYSTVQGFRTALNGIYVELNDKSLYGGDLLVTGIEVLAQRYDFSGNTTDISKVGNYDYMTDYAKAKFAAIWEKAYSLIANCNKLLEYAELNQDVLNGQNRELITGETYALRAFLHFDLLRLFGPIYKEFPSAESIPYNTKYSISATSILPANQVIEKILNDLKTAEDLLQKSDPIIENGPQNQDSEDGLNHYTYRAQRFNYYAVKALQARVNLYAGNTEEAVKAARSVIAVQEQWFPFTKYSEIMGGTKSADRIFSSEIIFSLYHSARSDIFTDYFSPDLEPSAVYLPKKNLDKFFIQETDKDWRYSSTWLQASTRDYKCFHKYENVSTTTNLNHLIPILRITEMYYIIAEASTDATEALDAINKVLYNRGLTKLPHNDNLASTVQEEYKREFWGEGQLFFYYKRVNEPSIYSFSEGKSITMDATKYVIPLPLSETDYR
;
A
#
# COMPACT_ATOMS: atom_id res chain seq x y z
N MET A 1 27.36 -31.48 73.32
CA MET A 1 27.49 -30.14 72.71
C MET A 1 26.92 -30.19 71.27
N ASN A 2 25.67 -30.64 71.11
CA ASN A 2 25.12 -31.15 69.83
C ASN A 2 23.83 -30.40 69.42
N LYS A 3 23.87 -29.07 69.32
CA LYS A 3 22.73 -28.29 68.78
C LYS A 3 23.10 -27.16 67.81
N ARG A 4 24.37 -27.04 67.37
CA ARG A 4 24.81 -26.04 66.38
C ARG A 4 25.14 -26.60 64.99
N ILE A 5 25.12 -27.93 64.77
CA ILE A 5 25.48 -28.54 63.48
C ILE A 5 24.26 -28.69 62.54
N TYR A 6 23.03 -28.73 63.05
CA TYR A 6 21.82 -28.95 62.24
C TYR A 6 21.28 -27.69 61.52
N LYS A 7 21.92 -26.52 61.68
CA LYS A 7 21.54 -25.30 60.93
C LYS A 7 22.46 -24.97 59.75
N LEU A 8 23.59 -25.68 59.59
CA LEU A 8 24.47 -25.52 58.42
C LEU A 8 24.29 -26.63 57.37
N THR A 9 23.74 -27.79 57.74
CA THR A 9 23.46 -28.88 56.80
C THR A 9 22.11 -28.74 56.07
N GLY A 10 21.20 -27.87 56.55
CA GLY A 10 19.96 -27.52 55.85
C GLY A 10 20.09 -26.41 54.81
N LEU A 11 21.20 -25.66 54.80
CA LEU A 11 21.43 -24.57 53.85
C LEU A 11 22.31 -24.98 52.65
N LEU A 12 23.00 -26.12 52.72
CA LEU A 12 23.81 -26.65 51.61
C LEU A 12 23.02 -27.62 50.72
N PHE A 13 21.88 -28.12 51.18
CA PHE A 13 20.99 -29.00 50.39
C PHE A 13 19.93 -28.23 49.59
N LEU A 14 19.83 -26.90 49.78
CA LEU A 14 18.94 -26.02 49.02
C LEU A 14 19.64 -25.29 47.86
N PHE A 15 20.94 -25.53 47.64
CA PHE A 15 21.73 -24.87 46.58
C PHE A 15 22.19 -25.81 45.46
N VAL A 16 21.74 -27.07 45.46
CA VAL A 16 22.12 -28.08 44.43
C VAL A 16 20.92 -28.51 43.57
N LEU A 17 19.74 -27.90 43.75
CA LEU A 17 18.54 -28.18 42.94
C LEU A 17 18.18 -27.11 41.90
N THR A 18 19.04 -26.10 41.68
CA THR A 18 18.82 -25.05 40.66
C THR A 18 19.63 -25.24 39.37
N LEU A 19 20.14 -26.45 39.10
CA LEU A 19 20.82 -26.79 37.84
C LEU A 19 20.10 -27.86 37.02
N MET A 20 18.79 -28.03 37.21
CA MET A 20 17.92 -28.45 36.10
C MET A 20 17.52 -27.20 35.31
N GLY A 21 18.52 -26.57 34.70
CA GLY A 21 18.27 -25.77 33.51
C GLY A 21 17.70 -26.72 32.46
N CYS A 22 16.61 -26.31 31.81
CA CYS A 22 16.13 -26.95 30.59
C CYS A 22 17.30 -27.10 29.61
N ASN A 23 17.86 -28.31 29.52
CA ASN A 23 18.82 -28.71 28.50
C ASN A 23 18.17 -28.87 27.11
N SER A 24 17.11 -28.11 26.79
CA SER A 24 16.53 -28.02 25.45
C SER A 24 16.95 -26.75 24.70
N TRP A 25 17.74 -25.86 25.31
CA TRP A 25 18.11 -24.58 24.68
C TRP A 25 19.30 -24.64 23.70
N LEU A 26 19.92 -25.81 23.52
CA LEU A 26 21.00 -26.02 22.54
C LEU A 26 20.73 -27.14 21.54
N ASP A 27 19.48 -27.58 21.44
CA ASP A 27 19.02 -28.55 20.43
C ASP A 27 17.63 -28.18 19.92
N ALA A 28 17.41 -26.89 19.63
CA ALA A 28 16.33 -26.47 18.73
C ALA A 28 16.70 -26.95 17.30
N LYS A 29 16.60 -28.27 17.11
CA LYS A 29 16.58 -28.89 15.80
C LYS A 29 15.33 -28.42 15.04
N PRO A 30 15.38 -28.45 13.71
CA PRO A 30 14.86 -27.42 12.82
C PRO A 30 13.36 -27.58 12.62
N GLU A 31 12.51 -27.32 13.61
CA GLU A 31 11.07 -27.48 13.42
C GLU A 31 10.56 -26.53 12.32
N ASP A 32 11.00 -25.27 12.34
CA ASP A 32 10.73 -24.31 11.27
C ASP A 32 11.34 -24.73 9.93
N ARG A 33 12.63 -25.09 9.89
CA ARG A 33 13.30 -25.48 8.63
C ARG A 33 12.80 -26.81 8.06
N VAL A 34 12.34 -27.74 8.89
CA VAL A 34 11.70 -29.00 8.46
C VAL A 34 10.30 -28.69 7.93
N THR A 35 9.55 -27.82 8.60
CA THR A 35 8.24 -27.32 8.14
C THR A 35 8.38 -26.57 6.81
N ASP A 36 9.43 -25.76 6.64
CA ASP A 36 9.71 -25.06 5.38
C ASP A 36 10.07 -26.02 4.26
N LYS A 37 10.97 -26.99 4.53
CA LYS A 37 11.30 -28.03 3.54
C LYS A 37 10.07 -28.83 3.12
N GLN A 38 9.16 -29.11 4.04
CA GLN A 38 7.90 -29.77 3.74
C GLN A 38 6.97 -28.86 2.93
N LEU A 39 6.82 -27.59 3.34
CA LEU A 39 6.00 -26.60 2.64
C LEU A 39 6.48 -26.44 1.18
N TYR A 40 7.76 -26.16 0.98
CA TYR A 40 8.34 -25.91 -0.34
C TYR A 40 8.67 -27.19 -1.14
N SER A 41 8.21 -28.37 -0.68
CA SER A 41 8.34 -29.62 -1.44
C SER A 41 7.34 -29.74 -2.59
N THR A 42 6.35 -28.85 -2.68
CA THR A 42 5.31 -28.85 -3.73
C THR A 42 5.03 -27.44 -4.25
N VAL A 43 4.58 -27.34 -5.50
CA VAL A 43 4.10 -26.06 -6.09
C VAL A 43 2.96 -25.45 -5.25
N GLN A 44 2.07 -26.28 -4.70
CA GLN A 44 0.97 -25.80 -3.87
C GLN A 44 1.45 -25.13 -2.59
N GLY A 45 2.55 -25.61 -1.99
CA GLY A 45 3.12 -24.96 -0.82
C GLY A 45 3.77 -23.60 -1.15
N PHE A 46 4.42 -23.46 -2.32
CA PHE A 46 4.86 -22.14 -2.81
C PHE A 46 3.70 -21.16 -2.97
N ARG A 47 2.59 -21.62 -3.58
CA ARG A 47 1.37 -20.80 -3.73
C ARG A 47 0.77 -20.43 -2.37
N THR A 48 0.77 -21.36 -1.43
CA THR A 48 0.26 -21.13 -0.06
C THR A 48 1.10 -20.06 0.65
N ALA A 49 2.43 -20.14 0.57
CA ALA A 49 3.33 -19.14 1.13
C ALA A 49 3.10 -17.76 0.50
N LEU A 50 3.00 -17.70 -0.83
CA LEU A 50 2.74 -16.44 -1.54
C LEU A 50 1.37 -15.86 -1.18
N ASN A 51 0.32 -16.68 -1.08
CA ASN A 51 -1.01 -16.25 -0.63
C ASN A 51 -0.97 -15.68 0.79
N GLY A 52 -0.19 -16.29 1.68
CA GLY A 52 0.04 -15.76 3.03
C GLY A 52 0.57 -14.32 2.98
N ILE A 53 1.53 -14.03 2.10
CA ILE A 53 2.06 -12.66 1.93
C ILE A 53 0.94 -11.69 1.50
N TYR A 54 0.10 -12.06 0.53
CA TYR A 54 -1.03 -11.20 0.11
C TYR A 54 -2.08 -11.00 1.19
N VAL A 55 -2.42 -12.04 1.96
CA VAL A 55 -3.36 -11.93 3.08
C VAL A 55 -2.84 -10.94 4.11
N GLU A 56 -1.55 -11.06 4.45
CA GLU A 56 -0.91 -10.23 5.47
C GLU A 56 -0.62 -8.79 5.00
N LEU A 57 -0.70 -8.48 3.70
CA LEU A 57 -0.73 -7.09 3.23
C LEU A 57 -1.98 -6.34 3.72
N ASN A 58 -3.07 -7.05 4.02
CA ASN A 58 -4.29 -6.47 4.58
C ASN A 58 -4.22 -6.31 6.11
N ASP A 59 -3.06 -6.51 6.74
CA ASP A 59 -2.86 -6.16 8.15
C ASP A 59 -3.21 -4.68 8.38
N LYS A 60 -3.76 -4.38 9.56
CA LYS A 60 -4.16 -3.02 9.94
C LYS A 60 -2.98 -2.03 9.91
N SER A 61 -1.76 -2.51 10.13
CA SER A 61 -0.52 -1.71 10.03
C SER A 61 -0.12 -1.43 8.58
N LEU A 62 -0.70 -2.14 7.60
CA LEU A 62 -0.48 -1.95 6.17
C LEU A 62 -1.79 -1.53 5.48
N TYR A 63 -2.21 -2.24 4.43
CA TYR A 63 -3.33 -1.86 3.58
C TYR A 63 -4.71 -2.18 4.17
N GLY A 64 -4.79 -2.82 5.34
CA GLY A 64 -6.02 -2.91 6.12
C GLY A 64 -6.33 -1.65 6.94
N GLY A 65 -5.40 -0.68 7.00
CA GLY A 65 -5.57 0.51 7.83
C GLY A 65 -4.55 1.61 7.58
N ASP A 66 -3.36 1.51 8.14
CA ASP A 66 -2.41 2.63 8.28
C ASP A 66 -1.84 3.12 6.94
N LEU A 67 -1.64 2.23 5.97
CA LEU A 67 -1.26 2.56 4.59
C LEU A 67 -2.46 2.80 3.65
N LEU A 68 -3.67 2.92 4.21
CA LEU A 68 -4.88 3.11 3.41
C LEU A 68 -5.72 4.31 3.88
N VAL A 69 -6.21 4.28 5.13
CA VAL A 69 -7.20 5.23 5.65
C VAL A 69 -6.88 5.85 7.01
N THR A 70 -5.97 5.30 7.82
CA THR A 70 -5.77 5.79 9.20
C THR A 70 -4.40 6.42 9.47
N GLY A 71 -3.35 6.04 8.76
CA GLY A 71 -2.03 6.65 8.92
C GLY A 71 -1.78 7.73 7.88
N ILE A 72 -1.61 7.30 6.63
CA ILE A 72 -1.17 8.21 5.57
C ILE A 72 -2.23 9.22 5.11
N GLU A 73 -3.52 8.91 5.20
CA GLU A 73 -4.60 9.88 4.91
C GLU A 73 -4.74 10.95 6.01
N VAL A 74 -4.38 10.61 7.25
CA VAL A 74 -4.26 11.59 8.35
C VAL A 74 -3.11 12.54 8.05
N LEU A 75 -1.94 12.01 7.65
CA LEU A 75 -0.78 12.82 7.25
C LEU A 75 -1.04 13.66 5.98
N ALA A 76 -1.96 13.24 5.12
CA ALA A 76 -2.43 14.00 3.96
C ALA A 76 -3.41 15.13 4.33
N GLN A 77 -3.69 15.33 5.62
CA GLN A 77 -4.58 16.37 6.14
C GLN A 77 -6.02 16.29 5.61
N ARG A 78 -6.53 15.09 5.32
CA ARG A 78 -7.90 14.92 4.77
C ARG A 78 -9.01 15.01 5.80
N TYR A 79 -8.71 14.72 7.06
CA TYR A 79 -9.71 14.56 8.11
C TYR A 79 -9.76 15.74 9.06
N ASP A 80 -10.97 16.03 9.53
CA ASP A 80 -11.27 17.05 10.50
C ASP A 80 -11.41 16.42 11.89
N PHE A 81 -10.34 16.47 12.67
CA PHE A 81 -10.31 16.10 14.08
C PHE A 81 -10.49 17.32 15.00
N SER A 82 -11.01 18.46 14.51
CA SER A 82 -11.29 19.61 15.36
C SER A 82 -12.22 19.23 16.51
N GLY A 83 -11.87 19.69 17.71
CA GLY A 83 -12.56 19.32 18.95
C GLY A 83 -12.22 17.92 19.49
N ASN A 84 -11.31 17.18 18.85
CA ASN A 84 -10.81 15.88 19.30
C ASN A 84 -9.33 15.95 19.71
N THR A 85 -8.99 15.36 20.86
CA THR A 85 -7.62 15.31 21.41
C THR A 85 -7.04 13.89 21.46
N THR A 86 -7.62 12.97 20.69
CA THR A 86 -7.13 11.59 20.52
C THR A 86 -5.69 11.55 20.00
N ASP A 87 -5.00 10.44 20.23
CA ASP A 87 -3.62 10.30 19.77
C ASP A 87 -3.46 10.38 18.24
N ILE A 88 -4.51 10.03 17.48
CA ILE A 88 -4.48 10.17 16.03
C ILE A 88 -4.44 11.63 15.57
N SER A 89 -5.04 12.57 16.31
CA SER A 89 -4.96 14.00 15.95
C SER A 89 -3.54 14.55 16.15
N LYS A 90 -2.75 13.98 17.06
CA LYS A 90 -1.32 14.30 17.22
C LYS A 90 -0.50 13.84 16.02
N VAL A 91 -0.82 12.67 15.45
CA VAL A 91 -0.23 12.22 14.17
C VAL A 91 -0.60 13.21 13.06
N GLY A 92 -1.84 13.71 13.02
CA GLY A 92 -2.28 14.77 12.11
C GLY A 92 -1.52 16.10 12.31
N ASN A 93 -0.99 16.37 13.50
CA ASN A 93 -0.12 17.51 13.77
C ASN A 93 1.36 17.23 13.50
N TYR A 94 1.68 16.07 12.90
CA TYR A 94 3.03 15.59 12.63
C TYR A 94 3.89 15.42 13.91
N ASP A 95 3.25 15.18 15.07
CA ASP A 95 3.96 14.84 16.30
C ASP A 95 4.30 13.35 16.35
N TYR A 96 5.43 13.03 15.73
CA TYR A 96 6.00 11.69 15.69
C TYR A 96 6.64 11.24 17.01
N MET A 97 6.75 12.13 18.01
CA MET A 97 7.47 11.83 19.25
C MET A 97 6.58 11.16 20.30
N THR A 98 5.27 11.17 20.10
CA THR A 98 4.31 10.45 20.96
C THR A 98 4.51 8.94 20.91
N ASP A 99 4.26 8.26 22.04
CA ASP A 99 4.36 6.80 22.10
C ASP A 99 3.40 6.12 21.11
N TYR A 100 2.21 6.71 20.91
CA TYR A 100 1.25 6.24 19.92
C TYR A 100 1.80 6.30 18.49
N ALA A 101 2.37 7.44 18.08
CA ALA A 101 2.95 7.60 16.75
C ALA A 101 4.14 6.66 16.54
N LYS A 102 5.05 6.58 17.53
CA LYS A 102 6.20 5.66 17.49
C LYS A 102 5.76 4.21 17.31
N ALA A 103 4.82 3.75 18.14
CA ALA A 103 4.30 2.37 18.07
C ALA A 103 3.63 2.09 16.71
N LYS A 104 2.84 3.06 16.20
CA LYS A 104 2.19 2.95 14.90
C LYS A 104 3.20 2.77 13.77
N PHE A 105 4.15 3.68 13.63
CA PHE A 105 5.13 3.62 12.53
C PHE A 105 6.13 2.46 12.69
N ALA A 106 6.45 2.05 13.92
CA ALA A 106 7.19 0.82 14.18
C ALA A 106 6.42 -0.42 13.68
N ALA A 107 5.11 -0.51 13.92
CA ALA A 107 4.31 -1.63 13.43
C ALA A 107 4.28 -1.70 11.89
N ILE A 108 4.22 -0.55 11.19
CA ILE A 108 4.36 -0.51 9.72
C ILE A 108 5.71 -1.09 9.29
N TRP A 109 6.80 -0.61 9.91
CA TRP A 109 8.16 -1.04 9.60
C TRP A 109 8.35 -2.54 9.81
N GLU A 110 8.01 -3.03 11.01
CA GLU A 110 8.15 -4.42 11.41
C GLU A 110 7.32 -5.34 10.50
N LYS A 111 6.07 -4.97 10.22
CA LYS A 111 5.20 -5.77 9.35
C LYS A 111 5.75 -5.83 7.93
N ALA A 112 6.15 -4.70 7.35
CA ALA A 112 6.70 -4.66 6.00
C ALA A 112 8.00 -5.47 5.88
N TYR A 113 8.94 -5.35 6.83
CA TYR A 113 10.16 -6.14 6.82
C TYR A 113 9.93 -7.63 7.10
N SER A 114 8.92 -7.98 7.91
CA SER A 114 8.48 -9.38 8.06
C SER A 114 7.98 -9.97 6.74
N LEU A 115 7.21 -9.20 5.95
CA LEU A 115 6.74 -9.67 4.64
C LEU A 115 7.88 -9.71 3.61
N ILE A 116 8.82 -8.76 3.65
CA ILE A 116 10.04 -8.81 2.84
C ILE A 116 10.86 -10.07 3.17
N ALA A 117 10.97 -10.45 4.45
CA ALA A 117 11.64 -11.67 4.85
C ALA A 117 10.93 -12.92 4.30
N ASN A 118 9.59 -12.93 4.29
CA ASN A 118 8.81 -14.01 3.66
C ASN A 118 9.01 -14.06 2.13
N CYS A 119 9.09 -12.91 1.44
CA CYS A 119 9.44 -12.86 0.03
C CYS A 119 10.85 -13.44 -0.22
N ASN A 120 11.84 -13.05 0.59
CA ASN A 120 13.21 -13.54 0.48
C ASN A 120 13.29 -15.06 0.69
N LYS A 121 12.57 -15.57 1.69
CA LYS A 121 12.48 -17.00 1.97
C LYS A 121 11.88 -17.76 0.79
N LEU A 122 10.77 -17.29 0.25
CA LEU A 122 10.13 -17.92 -0.91
C LEU A 122 11.07 -17.95 -2.11
N LEU A 123 11.74 -16.83 -2.42
CA LEU A 123 12.71 -16.75 -3.51
C LEU A 123 13.92 -17.68 -3.29
N GLU A 124 14.43 -17.79 -2.07
CA GLU A 124 15.51 -18.72 -1.72
C GLU A 124 15.08 -20.17 -1.97
N TYR A 125 13.91 -20.58 -1.48
CA TYR A 125 13.42 -21.94 -1.69
C TYR A 125 13.07 -22.22 -3.16
N ALA A 126 12.66 -21.21 -3.93
CA ALA A 126 12.44 -21.34 -5.37
C ALA A 126 13.75 -21.64 -6.12
N GLU A 127 14.87 -21.09 -5.67
CA GLU A 127 16.20 -21.42 -6.22
C GLU A 127 16.70 -22.79 -5.76
N LEU A 128 16.38 -23.21 -4.54
CA LEU A 128 16.80 -24.52 -4.02
C LEU A 128 16.00 -25.70 -4.59
N ASN A 129 14.75 -25.46 -5.02
CA ASN A 129 13.81 -26.51 -5.45
C ASN A 129 13.40 -26.34 -6.92
N GLN A 130 14.37 -26.10 -7.81
CA GLN A 130 14.12 -25.90 -9.25
C GLN A 130 13.43 -27.10 -9.93
N ASP A 131 13.63 -28.32 -9.41
CA ASP A 131 12.94 -29.53 -9.92
C ASP A 131 11.44 -29.54 -9.55
N VAL A 132 11.04 -28.85 -8.48
CA VAL A 132 9.65 -28.73 -8.01
C VAL A 132 8.97 -27.51 -8.62
N LEU A 133 9.62 -26.35 -8.54
CA LEU A 133 9.10 -25.09 -9.04
C LEU A 133 9.86 -24.70 -10.32
N ASN A 134 9.28 -25.07 -11.46
CA ASN A 134 9.81 -24.79 -12.80
C ASN A 134 8.74 -24.23 -13.75
N GLY A 135 9.18 -23.87 -14.96
CA GLY A 135 8.33 -23.39 -16.05
C GLY A 135 7.46 -22.20 -15.63
N GLN A 136 6.22 -22.20 -16.14
CA GLN A 136 5.26 -21.12 -15.93
C GLN A 136 4.98 -20.86 -14.44
N ASN A 137 4.92 -21.90 -13.60
CA ASN A 137 4.70 -21.73 -12.16
C ASN A 137 5.86 -20.95 -11.51
N ARG A 138 7.10 -21.27 -11.87
CA ARG A 138 8.28 -20.56 -11.35
C ARG A 138 8.25 -19.10 -11.77
N GLU A 139 8.02 -18.85 -13.05
CA GLU A 139 8.00 -17.50 -13.62
C GLU A 139 6.93 -16.63 -12.96
N LEU A 140 5.70 -17.15 -12.84
CA LEU A 140 4.58 -16.43 -12.23
C LEU A 140 4.80 -16.15 -10.74
N ILE A 141 5.14 -17.19 -9.97
CA ILE A 141 5.29 -17.10 -8.51
C ILE A 141 6.49 -16.23 -8.13
N THR A 142 7.65 -16.43 -8.76
CA THR A 142 8.84 -15.63 -8.44
C THR A 142 8.72 -14.21 -8.97
N GLY A 143 8.11 -13.99 -10.14
CA GLY A 143 7.84 -12.66 -10.67
C GLY A 143 6.96 -11.83 -9.74
N GLU A 144 5.86 -12.41 -9.24
CA GLU A 144 5.03 -11.79 -8.20
C GLU A 144 5.82 -11.46 -6.93
N THR A 145 6.67 -12.39 -6.49
CA THR A 145 7.41 -12.24 -5.23
C THR A 145 8.47 -11.14 -5.32
N TYR A 146 9.16 -11.00 -6.45
CA TYR A 146 10.06 -9.87 -6.71
C TYR A 146 9.30 -8.53 -6.71
N ALA A 147 8.13 -8.48 -7.37
CA ALA A 147 7.30 -7.28 -7.39
C ALA A 147 6.82 -6.88 -5.98
N LEU A 148 6.36 -7.84 -5.18
CA LEU A 148 5.96 -7.63 -3.78
C LEU A 148 7.11 -7.11 -2.92
N ARG A 149 8.32 -7.68 -3.08
CA ARG A 149 9.50 -7.21 -2.35
C ARG A 149 9.86 -5.77 -2.72
N ALA A 150 9.83 -5.44 -4.01
CA ALA A 150 10.06 -4.08 -4.48
C ALA A 150 9.00 -3.09 -3.95
N PHE A 151 7.73 -3.50 -3.98
CA PHE A 151 6.59 -2.72 -3.51
C PHE A 151 6.69 -2.35 -2.02
N LEU A 152 6.98 -3.34 -1.16
CA LEU A 152 7.14 -3.12 0.27
C LEU A 152 8.34 -2.20 0.60
N HIS A 153 9.49 -2.39 -0.06
CA HIS A 153 10.63 -1.49 0.12
C HIS A 153 10.31 -0.07 -0.38
N PHE A 154 9.52 0.07 -1.44
CA PHE A 154 9.10 1.37 -1.93
C PHE A 154 8.19 2.11 -0.94
N ASP A 155 7.24 1.42 -0.29
CA ASP A 155 6.44 2.02 0.78
C ASP A 155 7.31 2.52 1.93
N LEU A 156 8.26 1.70 2.39
CA LEU A 156 9.21 2.06 3.43
C LEU A 156 10.08 3.26 3.04
N LEU A 157 10.60 3.29 1.82
CA LEU A 157 11.36 4.43 1.30
C LEU A 157 10.51 5.71 1.33
N ARG A 158 9.26 5.63 0.86
CA ARG A 158 8.39 6.81 0.78
C ARG A 158 7.98 7.34 2.15
N LEU A 159 7.89 6.50 3.18
CA LEU A 159 7.57 6.91 4.55
C LEU A 159 8.79 7.45 5.29
N PHE A 160 9.85 6.64 5.37
CA PHE A 160 11.00 6.86 6.25
C PHE A 160 12.20 7.50 5.55
N GLY A 161 12.24 7.41 4.22
CA GLY A 161 13.28 8.05 3.42
C GLY A 161 13.12 9.56 3.32
N PRO A 162 14.15 10.25 2.81
CA PRO A 162 14.15 11.69 2.65
C PRO A 162 13.08 12.17 1.66
N ILE A 163 12.91 13.49 1.57
CA ILE A 163 12.27 14.10 0.39
C ILE A 163 13.19 13.84 -0.81
N TYR A 164 12.91 12.77 -1.56
CA TYR A 164 13.81 12.25 -2.61
C TYR A 164 14.23 13.33 -3.62
N LYS A 165 13.29 14.21 -4.01
CA LYS A 165 13.53 15.33 -4.93
C LYS A 165 14.66 16.25 -4.48
N GLU A 166 14.83 16.45 -3.18
CA GLU A 166 15.84 17.34 -2.60
C GLU A 166 17.11 16.58 -2.18
N PHE A 167 16.95 15.37 -1.64
CA PHE A 167 18.05 14.62 -1.01
C PHE A 167 18.12 13.15 -1.46
N PRO A 168 18.33 12.86 -2.76
CA PRO A 168 18.32 11.50 -3.28
C PRO A 168 19.49 10.64 -2.75
N SER A 169 20.57 11.24 -2.29
CA SER A 169 21.75 10.53 -1.75
C SER A 169 21.75 10.43 -0.21
N ALA A 170 20.73 10.94 0.48
CA ALA A 170 20.65 10.81 1.93
C ALA A 170 20.26 9.39 2.33
N GLU A 171 20.74 8.97 3.51
CA GLU A 171 20.41 7.70 4.13
C GLU A 171 18.88 7.53 4.26
N SER A 172 18.39 6.33 3.96
CA SER A 172 16.97 6.03 3.96
C SER A 172 16.68 4.75 4.74
N ILE A 173 16.76 3.59 4.08
CA ILE A 173 16.36 2.30 4.63
C ILE A 173 17.34 1.20 4.20
N PRO A 174 17.41 0.06 4.90
CA PRO A 174 18.07 -1.12 4.37
C PRO A 174 17.26 -1.76 3.24
N TYR A 175 17.94 -2.41 2.29
CA TYR A 175 17.31 -3.23 1.25
C TYR A 175 17.66 -4.71 1.43
N ASN A 176 16.74 -5.48 1.98
CA ASN A 176 16.97 -6.87 2.37
C ASN A 176 16.64 -7.82 1.22
N THR A 177 17.64 -8.48 0.65
CA THR A 177 17.46 -9.48 -0.43
C THR A 177 17.63 -10.93 0.01
N LYS A 178 18.03 -11.14 1.27
CA LYS A 178 18.24 -12.46 1.87
C LYS A 178 17.65 -12.47 3.28
N TYR A 179 17.27 -13.65 3.75
CA TYR A 179 16.99 -13.85 5.16
C TYR A 179 18.32 -13.76 5.94
N SER A 180 18.43 -12.79 6.85
CA SER A 180 19.62 -12.57 7.68
C SER A 180 19.19 -12.13 9.07
N ILE A 181 19.90 -12.60 10.09
CA ILE A 181 19.72 -12.19 11.49
C ILE A 181 20.55 -10.92 11.79
N SER A 182 21.52 -10.58 10.93
CA SER A 182 22.35 -9.37 11.06
C SER A 182 21.68 -8.18 10.39
N ALA A 183 21.77 -7.00 11.03
CA ALA A 183 21.28 -5.74 10.49
C ALA A 183 21.95 -5.42 9.15
N THR A 184 21.14 -5.22 8.11
CA THR A 184 21.62 -4.74 6.81
C THR A 184 21.92 -3.25 6.91
N SER A 185 22.99 -2.79 6.25
CA SER A 185 23.34 -1.37 6.17
C SER A 185 22.16 -0.54 5.65
N ILE A 186 21.89 0.60 6.28
CA ILE A 186 21.02 1.63 5.69
C ILE A 186 21.69 2.09 4.40
N LEU A 187 20.88 2.21 3.34
CA LEU A 187 21.34 2.64 2.03
C LEU A 187 20.87 4.06 1.74
N PRO A 188 21.62 4.82 0.92
CA PRO A 188 21.13 6.02 0.28
C PRO A 188 19.84 5.79 -0.52
N ALA A 189 18.92 6.75 -0.53
CA ALA A 189 17.62 6.63 -1.17
C ALA A 189 17.70 6.27 -2.67
N ASN A 190 18.67 6.81 -3.40
CA ASN A 190 18.91 6.49 -4.81
C ASN A 190 19.33 5.02 -5.02
N GLN A 191 20.17 4.47 -4.15
CA GLN A 191 20.56 3.05 -4.21
C GLN A 191 19.38 2.12 -3.85
N VAL A 192 18.49 2.55 -2.95
CA VAL A 192 17.24 1.83 -2.67
C VAL A 192 16.35 1.82 -3.91
N ILE A 193 16.15 2.97 -4.57
CA ILE A 193 15.40 3.06 -5.84
C ILE A 193 15.99 2.15 -6.94
N GLU A 194 17.32 2.15 -7.12
CA GLU A 194 17.98 1.27 -8.08
C GLU A 194 17.67 -0.21 -7.80
N LYS A 195 17.68 -0.63 -6.53
CA LYS A 195 17.34 -2.00 -6.14
C LYS A 195 15.87 -2.34 -6.35
N ILE A 196 14.96 -1.40 -6.04
CA ILE A 196 13.52 -1.53 -6.33
C ILE A 196 13.31 -1.75 -7.84
N LEU A 197 13.92 -0.90 -8.68
CA LEU A 197 13.79 -0.99 -10.13
C LEU A 197 14.40 -2.29 -10.69
N ASN A 198 15.49 -2.80 -10.11
CA ASN A 198 16.07 -4.09 -10.50
C ASN A 198 15.15 -5.29 -10.16
N ASP A 199 14.53 -5.29 -8.97
CA ASP A 199 13.54 -6.32 -8.62
C ASP A 199 12.31 -6.23 -9.55
N LEU A 200 11.83 -5.02 -9.84
CA LEU A 200 10.72 -4.82 -10.78
C LEU A 200 11.09 -5.24 -12.20
N LYS A 201 12.33 -5.04 -12.64
CA LYS A 201 12.79 -5.49 -13.95
C LYS A 201 12.82 -7.02 -14.02
N THR A 202 13.31 -7.67 -12.96
CA THR A 202 13.29 -9.13 -12.86
C THR A 202 11.86 -9.67 -12.87
N ALA A 203 10.95 -9.01 -12.14
CA ALA A 203 9.54 -9.35 -12.14
C ALA A 203 8.90 -9.20 -13.53
N GLU A 204 9.17 -8.09 -14.22
CA GLU A 204 8.71 -7.84 -15.60
C GLU A 204 9.15 -8.97 -16.54
N ASP A 205 10.46 -9.30 -16.54
CA ASP A 205 11.03 -10.29 -17.46
C ASP A 205 10.49 -11.72 -17.22
N LEU A 206 10.12 -12.04 -15.98
CA LEU A 206 9.50 -13.31 -15.63
C LEU A 206 8.03 -13.32 -16.03
N LEU A 207 7.25 -12.31 -15.62
CA LEU A 207 5.82 -12.25 -15.88
C LEU A 207 5.49 -12.08 -17.35
N GLN A 208 6.33 -11.40 -18.14
CA GLN A 208 6.16 -11.25 -19.58
C GLN A 208 6.07 -12.60 -20.30
N LYS A 209 6.72 -13.64 -19.77
CA LYS A 209 6.77 -14.98 -20.39
C LYS A 209 5.53 -15.82 -20.07
N SER A 210 4.92 -15.57 -18.91
CA SER A 210 4.05 -16.56 -18.26
C SER A 210 2.71 -16.03 -17.75
N ASP A 211 2.53 -14.71 -17.62
CA ASP A 211 1.35 -14.14 -16.97
C ASP A 211 0.14 -14.13 -17.92
N PRO A 212 -0.92 -14.90 -17.61
CA PRO A 212 -2.08 -15.02 -18.49
C PRO A 212 -2.87 -13.71 -18.66
N ILE A 213 -2.62 -12.67 -17.85
CA ILE A 213 -3.29 -11.37 -18.03
C ILE A 213 -2.97 -10.71 -19.38
N ILE A 214 -1.81 -11.03 -19.97
CA ILE A 214 -1.37 -10.43 -21.23
C ILE A 214 -2.31 -10.85 -22.36
N GLU A 215 -2.68 -12.13 -22.39
CA GLU A 215 -3.53 -12.72 -23.43
C GLU A 215 -5.02 -12.62 -23.08
N ASN A 216 -5.37 -12.85 -21.81
CA ASN A 216 -6.76 -13.05 -21.39
C ASN A 216 -7.37 -11.85 -20.64
N GLY A 217 -6.58 -10.84 -20.31
CA GLY A 217 -7.01 -9.74 -19.45
C GLY A 217 -7.43 -10.19 -18.04
N PRO A 218 -8.02 -9.30 -17.24
CA PRO A 218 -8.55 -9.64 -15.92
C PRO A 218 -9.69 -10.67 -16.01
N GLN A 219 -9.57 -11.76 -15.27
CA GLN A 219 -10.63 -12.75 -15.08
C GLN A 219 -11.11 -12.70 -13.62
N ASN A 220 -12.40 -12.99 -13.39
CA ASN A 220 -13.01 -12.99 -12.06
C ASN A 220 -13.88 -14.24 -11.85
N GLN A 221 -13.35 -15.39 -12.25
CA GLN A 221 -14.02 -16.68 -12.13
C GLN A 221 -13.07 -17.71 -11.53
N ASP A 222 -13.65 -18.62 -10.75
CA ASP A 222 -12.93 -19.79 -10.27
C ASP A 222 -12.48 -20.61 -11.49
N SER A 223 -11.24 -21.09 -11.45
CA SER A 223 -10.77 -22.02 -12.47
C SER A 223 -11.36 -23.41 -12.23
N GLU A 224 -11.58 -24.18 -13.30
CA GLU A 224 -12.16 -25.54 -13.21
C GLU A 224 -11.28 -26.49 -12.37
N ASP A 225 -9.97 -26.23 -12.29
CA ASP A 225 -9.00 -26.96 -11.49
C ASP A 225 -8.86 -26.44 -10.05
N GLY A 226 -9.61 -25.39 -9.67
CA GLY A 226 -9.53 -24.72 -8.36
C GLY A 226 -8.27 -23.88 -8.15
N LEU A 227 -7.40 -23.76 -9.16
CA LEU A 227 -6.18 -22.97 -9.14
C LEU A 227 -6.40 -21.51 -9.58
N ASN A 228 -7.09 -20.77 -8.73
CA ASN A 228 -7.43 -19.36 -8.85
C ASN A 228 -6.23 -18.39 -9.05
N HIS A 229 -5.00 -18.90 -8.97
CA HIS A 229 -3.76 -18.15 -9.17
C HIS A 229 -3.60 -17.58 -10.58
N TYR A 230 -4.18 -18.26 -11.58
CA TYR A 230 -4.11 -17.85 -12.99
C TYR A 230 -5.29 -16.97 -13.44
N THR A 231 -6.43 -17.04 -12.77
CA THR A 231 -7.64 -16.29 -13.18
C THR A 231 -7.72 -14.94 -12.47
N TYR A 232 -7.46 -14.86 -11.17
CA TYR A 232 -7.60 -13.62 -10.41
C TYR A 232 -6.35 -12.71 -10.46
N ARG A 233 -5.78 -12.52 -11.65
CA ARG A 233 -4.53 -11.77 -11.85
C ARG A 233 -4.61 -10.29 -11.46
N ALA A 234 -5.78 -9.66 -11.51
CA ALA A 234 -5.98 -8.28 -11.03
C ALA A 234 -6.00 -8.15 -9.50
N GLN A 235 -6.00 -9.28 -8.77
CA GLN A 235 -5.88 -9.34 -7.30
C GLN A 235 -4.46 -9.68 -6.84
N ARG A 236 -3.51 -9.66 -7.78
CA ARG A 236 -2.11 -10.05 -7.60
C ARG A 236 -1.22 -9.14 -8.42
N PHE A 237 0.07 -9.10 -8.13
CA PHE A 237 1.03 -8.47 -9.02
C PHE A 237 1.09 -9.21 -10.34
N ASN A 238 0.47 -8.60 -11.35
CA ASN A 238 0.52 -9.07 -12.71
C ASN A 238 1.48 -8.24 -13.57
N TYR A 239 1.73 -8.67 -14.80
CA TYR A 239 2.63 -7.97 -15.71
C TYR A 239 2.34 -6.45 -15.79
N TYR A 240 1.08 -6.05 -16.01
CA TYR A 240 0.71 -4.63 -16.08
C TYR A 240 0.80 -3.91 -14.73
N ALA A 241 0.57 -4.60 -13.62
CA ALA A 241 0.80 -4.06 -12.28
C ALA A 241 2.28 -3.76 -12.02
N VAL A 242 3.20 -4.61 -12.51
CA VAL A 242 4.63 -4.34 -12.46
C VAL A 242 4.99 -3.12 -13.29
N LYS A 243 4.48 -3.01 -14.53
CA LYS A 243 4.67 -1.82 -15.36
C LYS A 243 4.12 -0.55 -14.69
N ALA A 244 2.95 -0.62 -14.08
CA ALA A 244 2.35 0.50 -13.37
C ALA A 244 3.17 0.92 -12.14
N LEU A 245 3.69 -0.05 -11.37
CA LEU A 245 4.58 0.24 -10.25
C LEU A 245 5.93 0.81 -10.72
N GLN A 246 6.50 0.31 -11.83
CA GLN A 246 7.67 0.91 -12.46
C GLN A 246 7.41 2.39 -12.83
N ALA A 247 6.24 2.71 -13.37
CA ALA A 247 5.86 4.08 -13.69
C ALA A 247 5.84 4.98 -12.44
N ARG A 248 5.18 4.51 -11.37
CA ARG A 248 5.10 5.22 -10.08
C ARG A 248 6.48 5.44 -9.44
N VAL A 249 7.32 4.40 -9.40
CA VAL A 249 8.68 4.46 -8.82
C VAL A 249 9.57 5.40 -9.63
N ASN A 250 9.55 5.30 -10.96
CA ASN A 250 10.32 6.21 -11.81
C ASN A 250 9.87 7.66 -11.67
N LEU A 251 8.55 7.92 -11.59
CA LEU A 251 8.04 9.27 -11.34
C LEU A 251 8.50 9.80 -9.96
N TYR A 252 8.48 8.95 -8.93
CA TYR A 252 8.99 9.30 -7.60
C TYR A 252 10.48 9.63 -7.60
N ALA A 253 11.26 8.92 -8.42
CA ALA A 253 12.69 9.12 -8.57
C ALA A 253 13.07 10.29 -9.52
N GLY A 254 12.09 10.95 -10.15
CA GLY A 254 12.35 12.00 -11.15
C GLY A 254 12.77 11.48 -12.53
N ASN A 255 12.71 10.17 -12.77
CA ASN A 255 13.01 9.52 -14.05
C ASN A 255 11.79 9.64 -14.99
N THR A 256 11.45 10.85 -15.41
CA THR A 256 10.19 11.16 -16.11
C THR A 256 10.02 10.39 -17.43
N GLU A 257 11.08 10.24 -18.22
CA GLU A 257 11.03 9.50 -19.49
C GLU A 257 10.64 8.03 -19.28
N GLU A 258 11.31 7.33 -18.35
CA GLU A 258 11.00 5.93 -18.04
C GLU A 258 9.64 5.78 -17.36
N ALA A 259 9.22 6.77 -16.58
CA ALA A 259 7.87 6.80 -15.99
C ALA A 259 6.79 6.84 -17.07
N VAL A 260 6.92 7.74 -18.04
CA VAL A 260 5.99 7.88 -19.18
C VAL A 260 6.00 6.62 -20.04
N LYS A 261 7.17 6.06 -20.34
CA LYS A 261 7.30 4.82 -21.13
C LYS A 261 6.60 3.63 -20.44
N ALA A 262 6.78 3.48 -19.14
CA ALA A 262 6.09 2.45 -18.37
C ALA A 262 4.57 2.68 -18.34
N ALA A 263 4.11 3.91 -18.10
CA ALA A 263 2.68 4.26 -18.12
C ALA A 263 2.01 4.01 -19.48
N ARG A 264 2.68 4.38 -20.58
CA ARG A 264 2.22 4.11 -21.96
C ARG A 264 2.01 2.62 -22.23
N SER A 265 2.90 1.77 -21.71
CA SER A 265 2.77 0.32 -21.91
C SER A 265 1.49 -0.26 -21.29
N VAL A 266 0.99 0.34 -20.20
CA VAL A 266 -0.28 -0.03 -19.57
C VAL A 266 -1.46 0.61 -20.29
N ILE A 267 -1.35 1.90 -20.66
CA ILE A 267 -2.40 2.60 -21.41
C ILE A 267 -2.67 1.96 -22.77
N ALA A 268 -1.66 1.39 -23.41
CA ALA A 268 -1.80 0.70 -24.69
C ALA A 268 -2.83 -0.45 -24.69
N VAL A 269 -3.11 -1.04 -23.52
CA VAL A 269 -4.13 -2.10 -23.36
C VAL A 269 -5.35 -1.65 -22.56
N GLN A 270 -5.45 -0.36 -22.23
CA GLN A 270 -6.46 0.19 -21.33
C GLN A 270 -7.88 -0.08 -21.81
N GLU A 271 -8.20 0.24 -23.06
CA GLU A 271 -9.57 0.08 -23.56
C GLU A 271 -10.01 -1.39 -23.60
N GLN A 272 -9.05 -2.30 -23.75
CA GLN A 272 -9.29 -3.73 -23.80
C GLN A 272 -9.43 -4.33 -22.39
N TRP A 273 -8.49 -4.05 -21.50
CA TRP A 273 -8.31 -4.76 -20.22
C TRP A 273 -8.67 -3.95 -18.98
N PHE A 274 -8.54 -2.62 -19.04
CA PHE A 274 -8.79 -1.73 -17.90
C PHE A 274 -9.69 -0.54 -18.30
N PRO A 275 -10.87 -0.78 -18.89
CA PRO A 275 -11.73 0.29 -19.39
C PRO A 275 -12.17 1.22 -18.24
N PHE A 276 -12.35 2.50 -18.53
CA PHE A 276 -12.98 3.43 -17.59
C PHE A 276 -14.35 2.89 -17.16
N THR A 277 -14.63 2.96 -15.86
CA THR A 277 -15.90 2.48 -15.31
C THR A 277 -17.05 3.31 -15.88
N LYS A 278 -18.12 2.64 -16.29
CA LYS A 278 -19.20 3.33 -17.01
C LYS A 278 -19.94 4.25 -16.05
N TYR A 279 -20.44 5.37 -16.58
CA TYR A 279 -21.30 6.29 -15.85
C TYR A 279 -22.45 5.56 -15.11
N SER A 280 -23.12 4.61 -15.77
CA SER A 280 -24.22 3.84 -15.19
C SER A 280 -23.82 2.95 -14.00
N GLU A 281 -22.56 2.50 -13.97
CA GLU A 281 -22.03 1.67 -12.88
C GLU A 281 -21.62 2.56 -11.70
N ILE A 282 -20.96 3.69 -11.97
CA ILE A 282 -20.58 4.68 -10.94
C ILE A 282 -21.83 5.30 -10.30
N MET A 283 -22.82 5.65 -11.11
CA MET A 283 -24.07 6.29 -10.67
C MET A 283 -25.20 5.28 -10.41
N GLY A 284 -24.86 4.03 -10.10
CA GLY A 284 -25.81 2.94 -9.80
C GLY A 284 -26.63 3.09 -8.51
N GLY A 285 -26.79 4.31 -8.00
CA GLY A 285 -27.51 4.61 -6.76
C GLY A 285 -26.77 4.20 -5.49
N THR A 286 -27.45 4.30 -4.34
CA THR A 286 -26.82 4.14 -3.02
C THR A 286 -26.43 2.71 -2.68
N LYS A 287 -26.96 1.71 -3.38
CA LYS A 287 -26.71 0.28 -3.09
C LYS A 287 -26.00 -0.48 -4.20
N SER A 288 -25.78 0.10 -5.38
CA SER A 288 -25.12 -0.62 -6.48
C SER A 288 -24.04 0.20 -7.20
N ALA A 289 -23.70 1.39 -6.71
CA ALA A 289 -22.62 2.20 -7.27
C ALA A 289 -21.25 1.50 -7.17
N ASP A 290 -20.55 1.37 -8.29
CA ASP A 290 -19.14 0.97 -8.31
C ASP A 290 -18.25 2.14 -7.89
N ARG A 291 -18.02 2.25 -6.58
CA ARG A 291 -17.25 3.34 -5.96
C ARG A 291 -15.73 3.12 -5.99
N ILE A 292 -15.29 1.93 -6.38
CA ILE A 292 -13.87 1.58 -6.48
C ILE A 292 -13.35 1.62 -7.92
N PHE A 293 -14.22 1.96 -8.89
CA PHE A 293 -13.90 2.02 -10.31
C PHE A 293 -13.30 0.70 -10.79
N SER A 294 -14.03 -0.40 -10.58
CA SER A 294 -13.46 -1.74 -10.59
C SER A 294 -12.87 -2.17 -11.93
N SER A 295 -13.46 -1.71 -13.03
CA SER A 295 -12.95 -1.97 -14.37
C SER A 295 -11.63 -1.25 -14.66
N GLU A 296 -11.26 -0.26 -13.85
CA GLU A 296 -10.02 0.52 -13.97
C GLU A 296 -8.86 -0.07 -13.15
N ILE A 297 -9.10 -1.13 -12.37
CA ILE A 297 -8.14 -1.73 -11.45
C ILE A 297 -7.10 -2.55 -12.21
N ILE A 298 -5.84 -2.13 -12.12
CA ILE A 298 -4.69 -2.89 -12.61
C ILE A 298 -4.24 -3.90 -11.55
N PHE A 299 -4.25 -3.48 -10.28
CA PHE A 299 -3.94 -4.32 -9.13
C PHE A 299 -4.76 -3.91 -7.90
N SER A 300 -5.32 -4.91 -7.23
CA SER A 300 -6.03 -4.81 -5.97
C SER A 300 -5.60 -5.90 -5.00
N LEU A 301 -5.81 -5.66 -3.69
CA LEU A 301 -5.79 -6.73 -2.70
C LEU A 301 -7.19 -7.27 -2.47
N TYR A 302 -7.29 -8.57 -2.23
CA TYR A 302 -8.51 -9.18 -1.71
C TYR A 302 -8.49 -9.14 -0.18
N HIS A 303 -9.43 -8.43 0.42
CA HIS A 303 -9.63 -8.29 1.86
C HIS A 303 -11.07 -8.68 2.23
N SER A 304 -11.23 -9.85 2.85
CA SER A 304 -12.55 -10.36 3.25
C SER A 304 -13.27 -9.46 4.25
N ALA A 305 -12.53 -8.77 5.12
CA ALA A 305 -13.05 -7.87 6.15
C ALA A 305 -13.06 -6.40 5.70
N ARG A 306 -13.02 -6.11 4.39
CA ARG A 306 -12.98 -4.74 3.86
C ARG A 306 -14.13 -3.86 4.36
N SER A 307 -15.32 -4.43 4.56
CA SER A 307 -16.46 -3.68 5.10
C SER A 307 -16.19 -3.05 6.45
N ASP A 308 -15.29 -3.63 7.24
CA ASP A 308 -14.94 -3.15 8.57
C ASP A 308 -14.28 -1.76 8.47
N ILE A 309 -13.54 -1.48 7.39
CA ILE A 309 -12.99 -0.15 7.12
C ILE A 309 -14.10 0.90 7.05
N PHE A 310 -15.25 0.59 6.44
CA PHE A 310 -16.37 1.51 6.40
C PHE A 310 -17.03 1.65 7.78
N THR A 311 -17.33 0.53 8.44
CA THR A 311 -18.02 0.57 9.73
C THR A 311 -17.18 1.20 10.84
N ASP A 312 -15.86 1.07 10.79
CA ASP A 312 -14.94 1.55 11.82
C ASP A 312 -14.58 3.03 11.68
N TYR A 313 -14.58 3.57 10.45
CA TYR A 313 -14.05 4.93 10.20
C TYR A 313 -15.00 5.89 9.50
N PHE A 314 -15.97 5.41 8.73
CA PHE A 314 -16.75 6.27 7.82
C PHE A 314 -18.26 6.19 7.99
N SER A 315 -18.76 5.19 8.72
CA SER A 315 -20.20 4.98 8.91
C SER A 315 -20.86 6.18 9.62
N PRO A 316 -22.06 6.59 9.17
CA PRO A 316 -22.86 7.60 9.86
C PRO A 316 -23.38 7.14 11.22
N ASP A 317 -23.19 5.87 11.60
CA ASP A 317 -23.61 5.31 12.90
C ASP A 317 -22.57 5.53 14.01
N LEU A 318 -21.32 5.87 13.66
CA LEU A 318 -20.25 6.18 14.61
C LEU A 318 -20.47 7.53 15.30
N GLU A 319 -19.97 7.71 16.52
CA GLU A 319 -19.97 9.05 17.15
C GLU A 319 -19.31 10.10 16.23
N PRO A 320 -19.85 11.34 16.10
CA PRO A 320 -19.32 12.34 15.15
C PRO A 320 -17.82 12.63 15.28
N SER A 321 -17.26 12.49 16.49
CA SER A 321 -15.83 12.67 16.78
C SER A 321 -14.94 11.52 16.32
N ALA A 322 -15.53 10.35 16.03
CA ALA A 322 -14.84 9.14 15.60
C ALA A 322 -14.85 8.93 14.07
N VAL A 323 -15.55 9.79 13.30
CA VAL A 323 -15.66 9.65 11.84
C VAL A 323 -14.53 10.39 11.11
N TYR A 324 -13.84 9.69 10.21
CA TYR A 324 -12.64 10.16 9.52
C TYR A 324 -13.03 10.87 8.22
N LEU A 325 -13.45 12.13 8.30
CA LEU A 325 -13.95 12.90 7.15
C LEU A 325 -13.54 14.38 7.27
N PRO A 326 -13.53 15.15 6.16
CA PRO A 326 -13.44 16.62 6.21
C PRO A 326 -14.73 17.28 6.75
N LYS A 327 -15.73 16.46 7.11
CA LYS A 327 -17.06 16.87 7.61
C LYS A 327 -17.70 17.89 6.68
N LYS A 328 -18.12 19.05 7.21
CA LYS A 328 -18.78 20.13 6.45
C LYS A 328 -17.89 20.80 5.40
N ASN A 329 -16.59 20.50 5.40
CA ASN A 329 -15.64 21.12 4.48
C ASN A 329 -15.36 20.27 3.23
N LEU A 330 -16.12 19.20 2.97
CA LEU A 330 -15.93 18.34 1.80
C LEU A 330 -15.85 19.13 0.48
N ASP A 331 -16.67 20.16 0.34
CA ASP A 331 -16.74 20.97 -0.88
C ASP A 331 -15.43 21.72 -1.18
N LYS A 332 -14.52 21.86 -0.19
CA LYS A 332 -13.16 22.40 -0.42
C LYS A 332 -12.27 21.47 -1.24
N PHE A 333 -12.65 20.21 -1.45
CA PHE A 333 -11.98 19.30 -2.39
C PHE A 333 -12.67 19.23 -3.76
N PHE A 334 -13.94 19.62 -3.82
CA PHE A 334 -14.77 19.58 -5.02
C PHE A 334 -15.22 20.99 -5.44
N ILE A 335 -14.35 21.99 -5.23
CA ILE A 335 -14.64 23.45 -5.28
C ILE A 335 -15.34 23.89 -6.58
N GLN A 336 -15.11 23.18 -7.68
CA GLN A 336 -15.73 23.43 -8.96
C GLN A 336 -16.34 22.11 -9.42
N GLU A 337 -17.65 22.09 -9.62
CA GLU A 337 -18.40 20.95 -10.20
C GLU A 337 -18.81 19.82 -9.24
N THR A 338 -19.08 20.10 -7.94
CA THR A 338 -19.69 19.13 -6.99
C THR A 338 -20.87 18.34 -7.59
N ASP A 339 -21.71 19.03 -8.36
CA ASP A 339 -22.95 18.46 -8.91
C ASP A 339 -22.70 17.66 -10.21
N LYS A 340 -21.50 17.75 -10.79
CA LYS A 340 -21.12 17.01 -12.01
C LYS A 340 -20.09 15.91 -11.74
N ASP A 341 -19.26 16.06 -10.71
CA ASP A 341 -18.25 15.06 -10.38
C ASP A 341 -18.92 13.77 -9.92
N TRP A 342 -18.79 12.72 -10.73
CA TRP A 342 -19.42 11.44 -10.45
C TRP A 342 -18.90 10.81 -9.14
N ARG A 343 -17.66 11.12 -8.73
CA ARG A 343 -17.08 10.65 -7.45
C ARG A 343 -17.80 11.27 -6.27
N TYR A 344 -18.10 12.57 -6.35
CA TYR A 344 -18.80 13.28 -5.28
C TYR A 344 -20.16 12.63 -5.01
N SER A 345 -20.98 12.49 -6.04
CA SER A 345 -22.35 12.00 -5.89
C SER A 345 -22.46 10.52 -5.57
N SER A 346 -21.60 9.67 -6.14
CA SER A 346 -21.64 8.21 -5.92
C SER A 346 -21.03 7.76 -4.59
N THR A 347 -20.01 8.49 -4.12
CA THR A 347 -19.19 8.06 -2.98
C THR A 347 -19.51 8.84 -1.70
N TRP A 348 -20.03 10.07 -1.80
CA TRP A 348 -20.31 10.92 -0.64
C TRP A 348 -21.81 11.07 -0.41
N LEU A 349 -22.34 10.29 0.52
CA LEU A 349 -23.77 10.20 0.80
C LEU A 349 -24.12 10.90 2.11
N GLN A 350 -25.22 11.65 2.10
CA GLN A 350 -25.73 12.29 3.31
C GLN A 350 -26.70 11.36 4.00
N ALA A 351 -26.41 11.02 5.26
CA ALA A 351 -27.34 10.31 6.13
C ALA A 351 -28.30 11.31 6.79
N SER A 352 -29.54 10.89 7.09
CA SER A 352 -30.53 11.74 7.77
C SER A 352 -30.10 12.16 9.18
N THR A 353 -29.21 11.40 9.80
CA THR A 353 -28.64 11.65 11.13
C THR A 353 -27.47 12.64 11.11
N ARG A 354 -27.05 13.13 9.94
CA ARG A 354 -25.86 13.96 9.76
C ARG A 354 -26.15 15.21 8.93
N ASP A 355 -25.51 16.30 9.31
CA ASP A 355 -25.48 17.55 8.54
C ASP A 355 -24.24 17.63 7.62
N TYR A 356 -23.57 16.50 7.38
CA TYR A 356 -22.45 16.33 6.46
C TYR A 356 -22.55 14.98 5.73
N LYS A 357 -21.84 14.85 4.60
CA LYS A 357 -21.75 13.61 3.82
C LYS A 357 -20.69 12.67 4.40
N CYS A 358 -20.99 11.38 4.42
CA CYS A 358 -20.08 10.31 4.80
C CYS A 358 -19.41 9.68 3.57
N PHE A 359 -18.31 8.96 3.75
CA PHE A 359 -17.52 8.35 2.68
C PHE A 359 -17.88 6.87 2.52
N HIS A 360 -18.45 6.48 1.38
CA HIS A 360 -19.05 5.15 1.18
C HIS A 360 -18.24 4.23 0.25
N LYS A 361 -17.00 4.57 -0.12
CA LYS A 361 -16.18 3.76 -1.07
C LYS A 361 -16.05 2.30 -0.64
N TYR A 362 -15.91 2.06 0.67
CA TYR A 362 -15.75 0.73 1.26
C TYR A 362 -17.03 0.18 1.90
N GLU A 363 -18.17 0.85 1.75
CA GLU A 363 -19.47 0.26 2.12
C GLU A 363 -19.79 -0.89 1.17
N ASN A 364 -20.29 -2.00 1.69
CA ASN A 364 -20.78 -3.09 0.86
C ASN A 364 -21.93 -2.63 -0.04
N VAL A 365 -21.84 -3.00 -1.31
CA VAL A 365 -22.89 -2.80 -2.31
C VAL A 365 -23.58 -4.12 -2.64
N SER A 366 -24.83 -4.05 -3.06
CA SER A 366 -25.56 -5.15 -3.65
C SER A 366 -24.95 -5.47 -5.02
N THR A 367 -24.14 -6.51 -5.06
CA THR A 367 -23.45 -6.99 -6.26
C THR A 367 -23.35 -8.51 -6.27
N THR A 368 -23.25 -9.10 -7.46
CA THR A 368 -22.91 -10.52 -7.69
C THR A 368 -21.42 -10.74 -7.91
N THR A 369 -20.64 -9.66 -8.02
CA THR A 369 -19.18 -9.70 -8.21
C THR A 369 -18.45 -9.56 -6.87
N ASN A 370 -17.13 -9.79 -6.87
CA ASN A 370 -16.30 -9.73 -5.66
C ASN A 370 -15.89 -8.31 -5.23
N LEU A 371 -16.51 -7.26 -5.81
CA LEU A 371 -16.17 -5.85 -5.54
C LEU A 371 -16.14 -5.51 -4.06
N ASN A 372 -16.98 -6.17 -3.26
CA ASN A 372 -17.06 -5.97 -1.81
C ASN A 372 -15.79 -6.31 -1.02
N HIS A 373 -14.82 -6.95 -1.65
CA HIS A 373 -13.57 -7.39 -1.01
C HIS A 373 -12.32 -6.76 -1.61
N LEU A 374 -12.42 -5.89 -2.62
CA LEU A 374 -11.24 -5.37 -3.32
C LEU A 374 -10.72 -4.06 -2.72
N ILE A 375 -9.43 -3.97 -2.42
CA ILE A 375 -8.74 -2.72 -2.11
C ILE A 375 -7.94 -2.31 -3.36
N PRO A 376 -8.32 -1.24 -4.08
CA PRO A 376 -7.52 -0.76 -5.21
C PRO A 376 -6.12 -0.29 -4.76
N ILE A 377 -5.07 -0.79 -5.42
CA ILE A 377 -3.67 -0.40 -5.16
C ILE A 377 -3.07 0.37 -6.34
N LEU A 378 -3.35 -0.09 -7.57
CA LEU A 378 -2.95 0.55 -8.82
C LEU A 378 -4.16 0.59 -9.76
N ARG A 379 -4.46 1.78 -10.29
CA ARG A 379 -5.55 2.01 -11.25
C ARG A 379 -5.04 2.76 -12.47
N ILE A 380 -5.77 2.62 -13.56
CA ILE A 380 -5.37 3.18 -14.85
C ILE A 380 -5.31 4.71 -14.85
N THR A 381 -6.12 5.37 -14.02
CA THR A 381 -6.09 6.82 -13.83
C THR A 381 -4.72 7.34 -13.42
N GLU A 382 -4.00 6.60 -12.57
CA GLU A 382 -2.65 7.00 -12.19
C GLU A 382 -1.69 7.02 -13.38
N MET A 383 -1.82 6.08 -14.33
CA MET A 383 -0.98 6.07 -15.53
C MET A 383 -1.22 7.32 -16.37
N TYR A 384 -2.48 7.75 -16.50
CA TYR A 384 -2.83 8.99 -17.18
C TYR A 384 -2.28 10.21 -16.44
N TYR A 385 -2.33 10.25 -15.11
CA TYR A 385 -1.74 11.34 -14.34
C TYR A 385 -0.21 11.38 -14.43
N ILE A 386 0.45 10.23 -14.46
CA ILE A 386 1.90 10.14 -14.69
C ILE A 386 2.25 10.74 -16.06
N ILE A 387 1.51 10.39 -17.13
CA ILE A 387 1.73 10.99 -18.46
C ILE A 387 1.45 12.49 -18.45
N ALA A 388 0.33 12.92 -17.86
CA ALA A 388 -0.03 14.33 -17.75
C ALA A 388 1.05 15.15 -17.02
N GLU A 389 1.71 14.57 -16.03
CA GLU A 389 2.72 15.27 -15.24
C GLU A 389 4.12 15.24 -15.89
N ALA A 390 4.49 14.12 -16.52
CA ALA A 390 5.88 13.84 -16.88
C ALA A 390 6.17 13.83 -18.40
N SER A 391 5.14 13.85 -19.26
CA SER A 391 5.36 13.87 -20.70
C SER A 391 5.96 15.19 -21.16
N THR A 392 6.95 15.10 -22.05
CA THR A 392 7.51 16.26 -22.77
C THR A 392 6.63 16.69 -23.95
N ASP A 393 5.66 15.87 -24.35
CA ASP A 393 4.67 16.22 -25.37
C ASP A 393 3.47 16.90 -24.70
N ALA A 394 3.35 18.20 -24.93
CA ALA A 394 2.30 19.03 -24.36
C ALA A 394 0.88 18.61 -24.78
N THR A 395 0.72 18.01 -25.97
CA THR A 395 -0.58 17.53 -26.45
C THR A 395 -0.96 16.25 -25.73
N GLU A 396 -0.02 15.31 -25.63
CA GLU A 396 -0.23 14.06 -24.90
C GLU A 396 -0.54 14.32 -23.42
N ALA A 397 0.20 15.24 -22.80
CA ALA A 397 -0.03 15.60 -21.40
C ALA A 397 -1.44 16.15 -21.17
N LEU A 398 -1.91 17.05 -22.05
CA LEU A 398 -3.25 17.62 -22.01
C LEU A 398 -4.34 16.55 -22.24
N ASP A 399 -4.13 15.69 -23.24
CA ASP A 399 -5.08 14.63 -23.58
C ASP A 399 -5.20 13.60 -22.45
N ALA A 400 -4.10 13.29 -21.78
CA ALA A 400 -4.08 12.34 -20.67
C ALA A 400 -4.94 12.82 -19.49
N ILE A 401 -4.77 14.07 -19.05
CA ILE A 401 -5.62 14.62 -17.97
C ILE A 401 -7.09 14.72 -18.44
N ASN A 402 -7.33 15.17 -19.67
CA ASN A 402 -8.66 15.38 -20.22
C ASN A 402 -9.44 14.07 -20.42
N LYS A 403 -8.74 12.95 -20.67
CA LYS A 403 -9.35 11.61 -20.70
C LYS A 403 -9.92 11.26 -19.33
N VAL A 404 -9.20 11.52 -18.25
CA VAL A 404 -9.68 11.24 -16.89
C VAL A 404 -10.81 12.19 -16.50
N LEU A 405 -10.64 13.51 -16.70
CA LEU A 405 -11.68 14.51 -16.39
C LEU A 405 -13.02 14.16 -17.05
N TYR A 406 -12.99 13.82 -18.34
CA TYR A 406 -14.18 13.40 -19.07
C TYR A 406 -14.86 12.16 -18.46
N ASN A 407 -14.08 11.15 -18.06
CA ASN A 407 -14.59 9.93 -17.41
C ASN A 407 -14.91 10.12 -15.91
N ARG A 408 -14.90 11.36 -15.43
CA ARG A 408 -15.41 11.76 -14.11
C ARG A 408 -16.54 12.79 -14.19
N GLY A 409 -17.01 13.09 -15.41
CA GLY A 409 -18.07 14.08 -15.65
C GLY A 409 -17.60 15.53 -15.59
N LEU A 410 -16.29 15.76 -15.55
CA LEU A 410 -15.69 17.07 -15.40
C LEU A 410 -15.41 17.75 -16.74
N THR A 411 -15.37 19.08 -16.70
CA THR A 411 -15.02 19.90 -17.85
C THR A 411 -13.53 19.72 -18.21
N LYS A 412 -13.26 19.46 -19.49
CA LYS A 412 -11.90 19.35 -20.02
C LYS A 412 -11.17 20.70 -19.95
N LEU A 413 -9.86 20.64 -19.67
CA LEU A 413 -8.97 21.78 -19.83
C LEU A 413 -8.84 22.14 -21.32
N PRO A 414 -8.98 23.42 -21.69
CA PRO A 414 -8.78 23.86 -23.07
C PRO A 414 -7.30 23.89 -23.46
N HIS A 415 -6.42 24.20 -22.50
CA HIS A 415 -4.99 24.43 -22.66
C HIS A 415 -4.23 23.98 -21.40
N ASN A 416 -2.89 23.96 -21.47
CA ASN A 416 -2.02 23.45 -20.40
C ASN A 416 -1.76 24.41 -19.23
N ASP A 417 -2.24 25.66 -19.29
CA ASP A 417 -1.93 26.70 -18.29
C ASP A 417 -2.20 26.25 -16.84
N ASN A 418 -3.20 25.40 -16.63
CA ASN A 418 -3.61 24.89 -15.32
C ASN A 418 -3.32 23.39 -15.11
N LEU A 419 -2.58 22.74 -16.02
CA LEU A 419 -2.38 21.29 -16.02
C LEU A 419 -1.84 20.78 -14.67
N ALA A 420 -0.75 21.36 -14.18
CA ALA A 420 -0.11 20.94 -12.92
C ALA A 420 -1.05 21.09 -11.71
N SER A 421 -1.75 22.22 -11.61
CA SER A 421 -2.76 22.44 -10.55
C SER A 421 -3.93 21.47 -10.69
N THR A 422 -4.37 21.14 -11.90
CA THR A 422 -5.45 20.19 -12.13
C THR A 422 -5.03 18.77 -11.76
N VAL A 423 -3.81 18.35 -12.08
CA VAL A 423 -3.26 17.06 -11.63
C VAL A 423 -3.23 17.01 -10.10
N GLN A 424 -2.76 18.07 -9.43
CA GLN A 424 -2.78 18.13 -7.96
C GLN A 424 -4.20 18.00 -7.39
N GLU A 425 -5.18 18.71 -7.94
CA GLU A 425 -6.58 18.60 -7.52
C GLU A 425 -7.17 17.21 -7.80
N GLU A 426 -6.78 16.57 -8.91
CA GLU A 426 -7.18 15.21 -9.22
C GLU A 426 -6.57 14.18 -8.26
N TYR A 427 -5.32 14.33 -7.84
CA TYR A 427 -4.76 13.48 -6.76
C TYR A 427 -5.57 13.62 -5.46
N LYS A 428 -6.07 14.83 -5.16
CA LYS A 428 -6.93 15.06 -4.00
C LYS A 428 -8.30 14.36 -4.16
N ARG A 429 -8.92 14.39 -5.33
CA ARG A 429 -10.27 13.82 -5.55
C ARG A 429 -10.27 12.32 -5.85
N GLU A 430 -9.33 11.84 -6.66
CA GLU A 430 -9.34 10.50 -7.24
C GLU A 430 -8.90 9.42 -6.25
N PHE A 431 -7.83 9.66 -5.48
CA PHE A 431 -7.21 8.67 -4.58
C PHE A 431 -7.70 8.76 -3.13
N TRP A 432 -8.90 9.29 -2.90
CA TRP A 432 -9.47 9.30 -1.56
C TRP A 432 -9.69 7.87 -1.05
N GLY A 433 -9.15 7.56 0.13
CA GLY A 433 -9.17 6.24 0.73
C GLY A 433 -8.16 5.27 0.12
N GLU A 434 -7.31 5.70 -0.83
CA GLU A 434 -6.35 4.84 -1.54
C GLU A 434 -4.89 5.18 -1.18
N GLY A 435 -4.69 6.10 -0.23
CA GLY A 435 -3.39 6.24 0.41
C GLY A 435 -2.28 6.90 -0.42
N GLN A 436 -2.59 7.61 -1.51
CA GLN A 436 -1.53 8.17 -2.38
C GLN A 436 -1.27 9.66 -2.17
N LEU A 437 -2.18 10.42 -1.56
CA LEU A 437 -2.08 11.89 -1.54
C LEU A 437 -0.87 12.40 -0.72
N PHE A 438 -0.59 11.81 0.44
CA PHE A 438 0.59 12.21 1.24
C PHE A 438 1.89 11.98 0.46
N PHE A 439 1.99 10.86 -0.24
CA PHE A 439 3.16 10.54 -1.06
C PHE A 439 3.29 11.46 -2.27
N TYR A 440 2.18 11.88 -2.88
CA TYR A 440 2.18 12.91 -3.90
C TYR A 440 2.78 14.22 -3.36
N TYR A 441 2.28 14.71 -2.22
CA TYR A 441 2.79 15.95 -1.60
C TYR A 441 4.28 15.88 -1.29
N LYS A 442 4.73 14.78 -0.69
CA LYS A 442 6.15 14.56 -0.39
C LYS A 442 7.00 14.54 -1.67
N ARG A 443 6.55 13.87 -2.73
CA ARG A 443 7.28 13.75 -3.99
C ARG A 443 7.48 15.10 -4.67
N VAL A 444 6.44 15.93 -4.70
CA VAL A 444 6.53 17.28 -5.31
C VAL A 444 7.18 18.32 -4.39
N ASN A 445 7.41 17.96 -3.11
CA ASN A 445 7.86 18.84 -2.03
C ASN A 445 6.90 20.02 -1.84
N GLU A 446 5.60 19.73 -1.67
CA GLU A 446 4.55 20.74 -1.54
C GLU A 446 4.80 21.62 -0.28
N PRO A 447 5.02 22.94 -0.41
CA PRO A 447 5.38 23.78 0.73
C PRO A 447 4.25 23.98 1.75
N SER A 448 2.99 23.78 1.36
CA SER A 448 1.87 23.89 2.31
C SER A 448 0.71 22.96 1.98
N ILE A 449 0.11 22.36 3.00
CA ILE A 449 -1.08 21.51 2.87
C ILE A 449 -2.21 22.11 3.70
N TYR A 450 -3.41 22.24 3.13
CA TYR A 450 -4.58 22.69 3.86
C TYR A 450 -5.04 21.63 4.88
N SER A 451 -5.15 22.02 6.15
CA SER A 451 -5.67 21.17 7.21
C SER A 451 -7.11 21.48 7.54
N PHE A 452 -7.97 20.46 7.49
CA PHE A 452 -9.37 20.60 7.94
C PHE A 452 -9.48 20.67 9.44
N SER A 453 -8.61 19.98 10.17
CA SER A 453 -8.57 20.03 11.62
C SER A 453 -8.22 21.43 12.13
N GLU A 454 -7.25 22.10 11.49
CA GLU A 454 -6.78 23.44 11.87
C GLU A 454 -7.51 24.58 11.14
N GLY A 455 -8.25 24.27 10.07
CA GLY A 455 -8.94 25.27 9.24
C GLY A 455 -8.02 26.21 8.45
N LYS A 456 -6.75 25.84 8.26
CA LYS A 456 -5.71 26.66 7.61
C LYS A 456 -4.64 25.79 6.95
N SER A 457 -3.82 26.39 6.10
CA SER A 457 -2.65 25.71 5.55
C SER A 457 -1.54 25.55 6.60
N ILE A 458 -0.97 24.34 6.66
CA ILE A 458 0.19 23.99 7.46
C ILE A 458 1.41 24.07 6.54
N THR A 459 2.47 24.76 6.98
CA THR A 459 3.76 24.76 6.31
C THR A 459 4.44 23.40 6.46
N MET A 460 4.87 22.85 5.33
CA MET A 460 5.53 21.56 5.27
C MET A 460 7.04 21.70 5.16
N ASP A 461 7.75 20.73 5.73
CA ASP A 461 9.21 20.63 5.74
C ASP A 461 9.62 19.16 5.92
N ALA A 462 10.92 18.89 5.93
CA ALA A 462 11.45 17.54 6.10
C ALA A 462 11.02 16.88 7.42
N THR A 463 10.86 17.63 8.52
CA THR A 463 10.46 17.07 9.82
C THR A 463 9.01 16.57 9.82
N LYS A 464 8.17 17.10 8.93
CA LYS A 464 6.79 16.65 8.73
C LYS A 464 6.67 15.57 7.66
N TYR A 465 7.49 15.63 6.61
CA TYR A 465 7.45 14.65 5.51
C TYR A 465 8.21 13.34 5.78
N VAL A 466 9.23 13.38 6.64
CA VAL A 466 10.08 12.22 6.93
C VAL A 466 9.69 11.68 8.29
N ILE A 467 9.06 10.50 8.29
CA ILE A 467 8.74 9.80 9.53
C ILE A 467 10.06 9.27 10.11
N PRO A 468 10.36 9.51 11.41
CA PRO A 468 11.56 8.98 12.04
C PRO A 468 11.62 7.45 11.95
N LEU A 469 12.83 6.91 11.78
CA LEU A 469 13.05 5.48 11.88
C LEU A 469 12.61 4.96 13.27
N PRO A 470 12.08 3.73 13.36
CA PRO A 470 11.74 3.14 14.65
C PRO A 470 12.97 3.07 15.58
N LEU A 471 12.73 3.16 16.89
CA LEU A 471 13.80 3.13 17.89
C LEU A 471 14.64 1.83 17.84
N SER A 472 14.02 0.71 17.43
CA SER A 472 14.71 -0.55 17.20
C SER A 472 15.86 -0.44 16.18
N GLU A 473 15.76 0.50 15.24
CA GLU A 473 16.76 0.74 14.21
C GLU A 473 17.76 1.85 14.60
N THR A 474 17.41 2.74 15.51
CA THR A 474 18.31 3.83 15.94
C THR A 474 19.14 3.47 17.17
N ASP A 475 18.61 2.63 18.06
CA ASP A 475 19.20 2.37 19.38
C ASP A 475 19.95 1.04 19.46
N TYR A 476 19.69 0.09 18.55
CA TYR A 476 20.14 -1.32 18.66
C TYR A 476 20.84 -1.88 17.40
N ARG A 477 21.30 -1.02 16.48
CA ARG A 477 22.02 -1.45 15.26
C ARG A 477 23.47 -1.87 15.49
#